data_AF-W8B7W6-F1
#
_entry.id   AF-W8B7W6-F1
#
_cell.length_a   1.000
_cell.length_b   1.000
_cell.length_c   1.000
_cell.angle_alpha   90.00
_cell.angle_beta   90.00
_cell.angle_gamma   90.00
#
_symmetry.space_group_name_H-M   'P 1'
#
loop_
_entity.id
_entity.type
_entity.pdbx_description
1 polymer ?
#
loop_
_entity_poly.entity_id
_entity_poly.type
_entity_poly.pdbx_seq_one_letter_code
_entity_poly.pdbx_strand_id
1 'polypeptide(L)'
;MSDEEDYMSDKFLSGDVRPSLVQQSKSKRELALEDQKKEHIKRQKQESRLRKGIVDAKTLEESLKKPIEKHNKGFQMLAKMGYRPGQALGSKRSCNLEEKRLLEPIPISVKSDRGGLGREAALLDLSEKRRQIREKQIRDRLGGEEVSVEQFRKRAQLKAEERFAIGALKYKIPDVVSYLAKHLTWKTELK
;
A
#
# COMPACT_ATOMS: atom_id res chain seq x y z
N MET A 1 20.31 -11.00 41.12
CA MET A 1 21.73 -11.00 40.77
C MET A 1 21.88 -11.74 39.45
N SER A 2 21.76 -11.02 38.34
CA SER A 2 22.31 -11.34 37.01
C SER A 2 21.87 -10.21 36.08
N ASP A 3 22.53 -9.05 36.24
CA ASP A 3 22.52 -7.94 35.27
C ASP A 3 23.86 -7.98 34.52
N GLU A 4 24.21 -9.14 33.94
CA GLU A 4 25.34 -9.20 33.02
C GLU A 4 24.94 -8.52 31.71
N GLU A 5 25.33 -7.27 31.57
CA GLU A 5 25.19 -6.50 30.33
C GLU A 5 25.87 -7.27 29.17
N ASP A 6 25.05 -7.76 28.24
CA ASP A 6 25.45 -8.61 27.11
C ASP A 6 26.67 -8.06 26.36
N TYR A 7 27.80 -8.73 26.56
CA TYR A 7 29.12 -8.37 26.07
C TYR A 7 29.23 -8.33 24.54
N MET A 8 28.26 -8.90 23.81
CA MET A 8 28.19 -8.86 22.35
C MET A 8 27.09 -7.95 21.80
N SER A 9 26.42 -7.17 22.63
CA SER A 9 25.40 -6.24 22.17
C SER A 9 26.00 -5.01 21.48
N ASP A 10 25.37 -4.53 20.40
CA ASP A 10 25.79 -3.36 19.61
C ASP A 10 25.87 -2.04 20.42
N LYS A 11 25.46 -2.05 21.70
CA LYS A 11 25.58 -0.90 22.62
C LYS A 11 27.01 -0.40 22.79
N PHE A 12 28.01 -1.29 22.70
CA PHE A 12 29.43 -0.92 22.79
C PHE A 12 30.00 -0.38 21.47
N LEU A 13 29.32 -0.64 20.34
CA LEU A 13 29.69 -0.11 19.02
C LEU A 13 29.00 1.23 18.75
N SER A 14 27.87 1.50 19.40
CA SER A 14 27.12 2.75 19.29
C SER A 14 27.74 3.86 20.15
N GLY A 15 28.86 4.42 19.70
CA GLY A 15 29.36 5.71 20.15
C GLY A 15 30.81 5.72 20.62
N ASP A 16 31.52 6.80 20.27
CA ASP A 16 32.83 7.13 20.81
C ASP A 16 32.64 7.67 22.24
N VAL A 17 32.57 6.77 23.23
CA VAL A 17 32.33 7.12 24.66
C VAL A 17 33.62 7.64 25.30
N ARG A 18 34.04 8.84 24.91
CA ARG A 18 35.16 9.55 25.55
C ARG A 18 34.60 10.65 26.46
N PRO A 19 34.66 10.49 27.79
CA PRO A 19 33.98 11.38 28.75
C PRO A 19 34.50 12.83 28.78
N SER A 20 35.65 13.13 28.15
CA SER A 20 36.26 14.46 28.12
C SER A 20 36.12 15.20 26.78
N LEU A 21 35.56 14.58 25.74
CA LEU A 21 35.46 15.20 24.42
C LEU A 21 34.08 15.85 24.26
N VAL A 22 34.06 17.19 24.25
CA VAL A 22 32.87 18.03 23.98
C VAL A 22 32.07 17.41 22.85
N GLN A 23 30.88 16.89 23.19
CA GLN A 23 30.03 16.09 22.30
C GLN A 23 30.06 16.58 20.85
N GLN A 24 30.74 15.80 20.02
CA GLN A 24 30.77 15.73 18.55
C GLN A 24 29.86 16.77 17.84
N SER A 25 30.27 18.05 17.80
CA SER A 25 29.59 19.10 17.04
C SER A 25 29.37 18.69 15.56
N LYS A 26 30.29 17.89 15.02
CA LYS A 26 30.21 17.28 13.69
C LYS A 26 29.00 16.33 13.56
N SER A 27 28.80 15.41 14.50
CA SER A 27 27.65 14.49 14.48
C SER A 27 26.31 15.24 14.61
N LYS A 28 26.23 16.25 15.48
CA LYS A 28 25.02 17.10 15.60
C LYS A 28 24.75 17.85 14.29
N ARG A 29 25.80 18.36 13.63
CA ARG A 29 25.70 19.02 12.32
C ARG A 29 25.31 18.06 11.20
N GLU A 30 25.84 16.84 11.19
CA GLU A 30 25.50 15.81 10.21
C GLU A 30 24.03 15.40 10.32
N LEU A 31 23.53 15.17 11.53
CA LEU A 31 22.12 14.89 11.79
C LEU A 31 21.23 16.06 11.32
N ALA A 32 21.58 17.31 11.67
CA ALA A 32 20.83 18.49 11.24
C ALA A 32 20.81 18.64 9.70
N LEU A 33 21.92 18.37 9.02
CA LEU A 33 21.98 18.38 7.56
C LEU A 33 21.16 17.24 6.94
N GLU A 34 21.14 16.06 7.56
CA GLU A 34 20.33 14.93 7.11
C GLU A 34 18.83 15.23 7.27
N ASP A 35 18.43 15.84 8.37
CA ASP A 35 17.05 16.25 8.62
C ASP A 35 16.59 17.31 7.62
N GLN A 36 17.41 18.33 7.36
CA GLN A 36 17.11 19.33 6.31
C GLN A 36 16.97 18.69 4.92
N LYS A 37 17.84 17.73 4.57
CA LYS A 37 17.72 16.99 3.30
C LYS A 37 16.42 16.18 3.26
N LYS A 38 16.06 15.49 4.34
CA LYS A 38 14.81 14.72 4.45
C LYS A 38 13.60 15.64 4.28
N GLU A 39 13.59 16.81 4.90
CA GLU A 39 12.52 17.80 4.75
C GLU A 39 12.41 18.33 3.33
N HIS A 40 13.54 18.66 2.69
CA HIS A 40 13.56 19.12 1.31
C HIS A 40 13.01 18.06 0.34
N ILE A 41 13.41 16.80 0.52
CA ILE A 41 12.89 15.68 -0.28
C ILE A 41 11.39 15.49 -0.04
N LYS A 42 10.91 15.60 1.21
CA LYS A 42 9.47 15.53 1.53
C LYS A 42 8.70 16.64 0.83
N ARG A 43 9.18 17.89 0.89
CA ARG A 43 8.55 19.05 0.22
C ARG A 43 8.48 18.87 -1.29
N GLN A 44 9.60 18.48 -1.91
CA GLN A 44 9.65 18.24 -3.36
C GLN A 44 8.69 17.12 -3.78
N LYS A 45 8.58 16.05 -2.99
CA LYS A 45 7.60 14.99 -3.22
C LYS A 45 6.17 15.51 -3.14
N GLN A 46 5.84 16.31 -2.13
CA GLN A 46 4.51 16.92 -1.99
C GLN A 46 4.18 17.81 -3.18
N GLU A 47 5.07 18.71 -3.57
CA GLU A 47 4.88 19.57 -4.75
C GLU A 47 4.69 18.75 -6.03
N SER A 48 5.49 17.70 -6.21
CA SER A 48 5.36 16.83 -7.38
C SER A 48 4.01 16.09 -7.43
N ARG A 49 3.44 15.73 -6.26
CA ARG A 49 2.11 15.11 -6.17
C ARG A 49 1.02 16.12 -6.54
N LEU A 50 1.12 17.33 -6.01
CA LEU A 50 0.20 18.44 -6.33
C LEU A 50 0.19 18.74 -7.83
N ARG A 51 1.38 18.86 -8.44
CA ARG A 51 1.51 19.11 -9.90
C ARG A 51 0.92 18.01 -10.76
N LYS A 52 1.04 16.75 -10.33
CA LYS A 52 0.52 15.59 -11.06
C LYS A 52 -0.97 15.35 -10.82
N GLY A 53 -1.62 16.17 -9.99
CA GLY A 53 -3.02 15.97 -9.63
C GLY A 53 -3.29 14.62 -8.97
N ILE A 54 -2.27 14.03 -8.33
CA ILE A 54 -2.42 12.76 -7.61
C ILE A 54 -3.15 13.09 -6.32
N VAL A 55 -4.48 13.03 -6.37
CA VAL A 55 -5.34 13.15 -5.20
C VAL A 55 -5.24 11.84 -4.44
N ASP A 56 -4.86 11.91 -3.17
CA ASP A 56 -4.84 10.74 -2.30
C ASP A 56 -6.27 10.18 -2.19
N ALA A 57 -6.43 8.85 -2.18
CA ALA A 57 -7.75 8.22 -2.13
C ALA A 57 -8.62 8.74 -0.97
N LYS A 58 -8.00 9.04 0.17
CA LYS A 58 -8.66 9.60 1.36
C LYS A 58 -9.23 11.01 1.11
N THR A 59 -8.45 11.89 0.49
CA THR A 59 -8.91 13.26 0.20
C THR A 59 -9.99 13.27 -0.87
N LEU A 60 -9.91 12.35 -1.83
CA LEU A 60 -10.97 12.10 -2.80
C LEU A 60 -12.26 11.66 -2.09
N GLU A 61 -12.22 10.64 -1.24
CA GLU A 61 -13.39 10.17 -0.48
C GLU A 61 -14.01 11.27 0.39
N GLU A 62 -13.20 12.05 1.08
CA GLU A 62 -13.67 13.19 1.87
C GLU A 62 -14.33 14.26 1.00
N SER A 63 -13.78 14.54 -0.18
CA SER A 63 -14.37 15.50 -1.11
C SER A 63 -15.67 15.00 -1.73
N LEU A 64 -15.79 13.70 -2.03
CA LEU A 64 -17.01 13.09 -2.58
C LEU A 64 -18.16 13.08 -1.56
N LYS A 65 -17.84 12.98 -0.25
CA LYS A 65 -18.84 13.04 0.82
C LYS A 65 -19.37 14.45 1.08
N LYS A 66 -18.62 15.50 0.73
CA LYS A 66 -19.00 16.88 0.98
C LYS A 66 -19.95 17.39 -0.12
N PRO A 67 -21.18 17.81 0.20
CA PRO A 67 -22.09 18.38 -0.79
C PRO A 67 -21.55 19.72 -1.32
N ILE A 68 -21.90 20.06 -2.56
CA ILE A 68 -21.49 21.32 -3.19
C ILE A 68 -22.17 22.49 -2.47
N GLU A 69 -21.38 23.49 -2.07
CA GLU A 69 -21.89 24.67 -1.39
C GLU A 69 -22.71 25.59 -2.32
N LYS A 70 -23.71 26.28 -1.75
CA LYS A 70 -24.58 27.20 -2.51
C LYS A 70 -23.85 28.39 -3.12
N HIS A 71 -22.71 28.78 -2.53
CA HIS A 71 -21.88 29.87 -3.04
C HIS A 71 -21.11 29.49 -4.31
N ASN A 72 -21.00 28.18 -4.61
CA ASN A 72 -20.26 27.71 -5.78
C ASN A 72 -20.99 28.14 -7.07
N LYS A 73 -20.25 28.75 -8.00
CA LYS A 73 -20.76 29.19 -9.30
C LYS A 73 -21.48 28.06 -10.06
N GLY A 74 -20.99 26.83 -9.95
CA GLY A 74 -21.61 25.65 -10.58
C GLY A 74 -23.00 25.35 -10.01
N PHE A 75 -23.15 25.41 -8.68
CA PHE A 75 -24.45 25.21 -8.04
C PHE A 75 -25.45 26.32 -8.43
N GLN A 76 -25.00 27.57 -8.47
CA GLN A 76 -25.84 28.69 -8.91
C GLN A 76 -26.31 28.54 -10.36
N MET A 77 -25.44 28.06 -11.25
CA MET A 77 -25.81 27.77 -12.64
C MET A 77 -26.82 26.63 -12.72
N LEU A 78 -26.60 25.52 -12.00
CA LEU A 78 -27.56 24.42 -11.94
C LEU A 78 -28.93 24.90 -11.44
N ALA A 79 -28.95 25.69 -10.36
CA ALA A 79 -30.17 26.24 -9.81
C ALA A 79 -30.93 27.11 -10.83
N LYS A 80 -30.21 27.94 -11.61
CA LYS A 80 -30.80 28.73 -12.71
C LYS A 80 -31.37 27.86 -13.84
N MET A 81 -30.78 26.68 -14.08
CA MET A 81 -31.29 25.69 -15.03
C MET A 81 -32.45 24.85 -14.48
N GLY A 82 -32.92 25.13 -13.26
CA GLY A 82 -34.06 24.45 -12.64
C GLY A 82 -33.69 23.26 -11.75
N TYR A 83 -32.41 23.07 -11.42
CA TYR A 83 -31.99 22.08 -10.44
C TYR A 83 -32.43 22.48 -9.03
N ARG A 84 -33.00 21.52 -8.28
CA ARG A 84 -33.34 21.68 -6.86
C ARG A 84 -32.44 20.76 -6.02
N PRO A 85 -31.94 21.21 -4.86
CA PRO A 85 -31.09 20.38 -4.01
C PRO A 85 -31.86 19.12 -3.58
N GLY A 86 -31.22 17.95 -3.72
CA GLY A 86 -31.86 16.66 -3.44
C GLY A 86 -32.67 16.07 -4.59
N GLN A 87 -32.67 16.70 -5.77
CA GLN A 87 -33.24 16.13 -6.99
C GLN A 87 -32.15 15.45 -7.83
N ALA A 88 -32.46 14.30 -8.43
CA ALA A 88 -31.56 13.68 -9.40
C ALA A 88 -31.73 14.31 -10.80
N LEU A 89 -30.64 14.34 -11.59
CA LEU A 89 -30.64 14.96 -12.92
C LEU A 89 -31.36 14.09 -13.98
N GLY A 90 -31.77 14.71 -15.09
CA GLY A 90 -32.39 14.06 -16.25
C GLY A 90 -33.92 13.96 -16.25
N SER A 91 -34.52 13.64 -17.41
CA SER A 91 -35.98 13.50 -17.59
C SER A 91 -36.52 12.20 -17.01
N LYS A 92 -37.67 12.25 -16.33
CA LYS A 92 -38.37 11.09 -15.75
C LYS A 92 -38.74 10.00 -16.77
N ARG A 93 -38.90 10.38 -18.05
CA ARG A 93 -39.54 9.55 -19.09
C ARG A 93 -38.59 8.77 -20.00
N SER A 94 -37.29 9.09 -20.01
CA SER A 94 -36.36 8.59 -21.05
C SER A 94 -35.57 7.34 -20.66
N CYS A 95 -35.76 6.80 -19.45
CA CYS A 95 -35.05 5.61 -19.01
C CYS A 95 -36.05 4.47 -18.81
N ASN A 96 -36.04 3.52 -19.76
CA ASN A 96 -36.72 2.22 -19.66
C ASN A 96 -36.01 1.27 -18.65
N LEU A 97 -35.20 1.83 -17.75
CA LEU A 97 -34.61 1.12 -16.64
C LEU A 97 -35.28 1.71 -15.40
N GLU A 98 -36.26 0.97 -14.90
CA GLU A 98 -36.87 1.24 -13.60
C GLU A 98 -35.73 1.41 -12.59
N GLU A 99 -35.67 2.61 -12.01
CA GLU A 99 -35.07 2.87 -10.70
C GLU A 99 -33.54 2.75 -10.57
N LYS A 100 -32.83 3.82 -10.94
CA LYS A 100 -31.86 4.50 -10.05
C LYS A 100 -31.23 5.68 -10.77
N ARG A 101 -31.88 6.85 -10.67
CA ARG A 101 -31.15 8.10 -10.87
C ARG A 101 -30.27 8.28 -9.65
N LEU A 102 -28.97 8.41 -9.88
CA LEU A 102 -28.02 8.57 -8.79
C LEU A 102 -28.10 10.01 -8.26
N LEU A 103 -28.38 10.15 -6.97
CA LEU A 103 -28.20 11.42 -6.25
C LEU A 103 -26.76 11.56 -5.75
N GLU A 104 -26.13 10.43 -5.46
CA GLU A 104 -24.78 10.34 -4.93
C GLU A 104 -23.76 10.13 -6.07
N PRO A 105 -22.55 10.67 -5.93
CA PRO A 105 -21.48 10.44 -6.90
C PRO A 105 -21.06 8.97 -6.90
N ILE A 106 -20.65 8.47 -8.09
CA ILE A 106 -20.17 7.09 -8.24
C ILE A 106 -18.80 6.97 -7.54
N PRO A 107 -18.61 5.97 -6.65
CA PRO A 107 -17.32 5.74 -6.02
C PRO A 107 -16.30 5.23 -7.05
N ILE A 108 -15.09 5.76 -7.00
CA ILE A 108 -13.98 5.38 -7.88
C ILE A 108 -12.89 4.75 -7.02
N SER A 109 -12.44 3.54 -7.41
CA SER A 109 -11.27 2.91 -6.80
C SER A 109 -10.01 3.34 -7.55
N VAL A 110 -9.19 4.18 -6.91
CA VAL A 110 -7.90 4.61 -7.47
C VAL A 110 -6.83 3.62 -7.05
N LYS A 111 -6.34 2.84 -8.01
CA LYS A 111 -5.26 1.87 -7.76
C LYS A 111 -3.93 2.60 -7.56
N SER A 112 -3.33 2.46 -6.38
CA SER A 112 -2.00 3.00 -6.06
C SER A 112 -0.85 2.12 -6.56
N ASP A 113 -1.15 0.86 -6.84
CA ASP A 113 -0.15 -0.17 -7.11
C ASP A 113 0.15 -0.32 -8.59
N ARG A 114 1.43 -0.55 -8.91
CA ARG A 114 1.89 -0.84 -10.28
C ARG A 114 1.72 -2.30 -10.71
N GLY A 115 0.99 -3.09 -9.93
CA GLY A 115 0.68 -4.48 -10.28
C GLY A 115 -0.33 -4.56 -11.43
N GLY A 116 -0.42 -5.72 -12.10
CA GLY A 116 -1.46 -5.99 -13.10
C GLY A 116 -2.88 -5.92 -12.52
N LEU A 117 -3.86 -5.65 -13.39
CA LEU A 117 -5.28 -5.76 -13.04
C LEU A 117 -5.61 -7.22 -12.66
N GLY A 118 -6.48 -7.44 -11.67
CA GLY A 118 -6.84 -8.79 -11.19
C GLY A 118 -5.84 -9.45 -10.23
N ARG A 119 -4.68 -8.84 -9.96
CA ARG A 119 -3.69 -9.38 -9.01
C ARG A 119 -4.23 -9.50 -7.59
N GLU A 120 -5.02 -8.53 -7.14
CA GLU A 120 -5.62 -8.54 -5.79
C GLU A 120 -6.62 -9.69 -5.64
N ALA A 121 -7.49 -9.89 -6.64
CA ALA A 121 -8.41 -11.02 -6.67
C ALA A 121 -7.66 -12.37 -6.62
N ALA A 122 -6.61 -12.52 -7.43
CA ALA A 122 -5.79 -13.74 -7.42
C ALA A 122 -5.08 -13.98 -6.07
N LEU A 123 -4.66 -12.92 -5.38
CA LEU A 123 -4.07 -13.03 -4.04
C LEU A 123 -5.11 -13.40 -2.98
N LEU A 124 -6.31 -12.83 -3.06
CA LEU A 124 -7.43 -13.18 -2.18
C LEU A 124 -7.79 -14.65 -2.34
N ASP A 125 -8.01 -15.12 -3.57
CA ASP A 125 -8.33 -16.52 -3.87
C ASP A 125 -7.27 -17.49 -3.31
N LEU A 126 -5.97 -17.17 -3.48
CA LEU A 126 -4.89 -17.98 -2.92
C LEU A 126 -4.89 -17.96 -1.39
N SER A 127 -5.20 -16.82 -0.78
CA SER A 127 -5.28 -16.71 0.69
C SER A 127 -6.43 -17.54 1.27
N GLU A 128 -7.58 -17.55 0.60
CA GLU A 128 -8.75 -18.33 0.98
C GLU A 128 -8.49 -19.83 0.83
N LYS A 129 -7.92 -20.24 -0.30
CA LYS A 129 -7.51 -21.64 -0.53
C LYS A 129 -6.57 -22.14 0.56
N ARG A 130 -5.59 -21.32 0.95
CA ARG A 130 -4.67 -21.64 2.06
C ARG A 130 -5.38 -21.79 3.40
N ARG A 131 -6.37 -20.93 3.67
CA ARG A 131 -7.19 -21.02 4.89
C ARG A 131 -7.94 -22.35 4.93
N GLN A 132 -8.61 -22.71 3.84
CA GLN A 132 -9.35 -23.95 3.71
C GLN A 132 -8.44 -25.19 3.84
N ILE A 133 -7.26 -25.18 3.21
CA ILE A 133 -6.30 -26.28 3.32
C ILE A 133 -5.80 -26.42 4.76
N ARG A 134 -5.51 -25.31 5.45
CA ARG A 134 -5.08 -25.33 6.85
C ARG A 134 -6.19 -25.87 7.76
N GLU A 135 -7.43 -25.45 7.56
CA GLU A 135 -8.59 -25.97 8.30
C GLU A 135 -8.76 -27.48 8.10
N LYS A 136 -8.65 -27.98 6.86
CA LYS A 136 -8.67 -29.41 6.56
C LYS A 136 -7.54 -30.17 7.25
N GLN A 137 -6.31 -29.66 7.18
CA GLN A 137 -5.16 -30.28 7.84
C GLN A 137 -5.32 -30.39 9.36
N ILE A 138 -5.94 -29.38 9.99
CA ILE A 138 -6.22 -29.42 11.43
C ILE A 138 -7.27 -30.50 11.72
N ARG A 139 -8.34 -30.60 10.92
CA ARG A 139 -9.37 -31.65 11.06
C ARG A 139 -8.77 -33.05 10.88
N ASP A 140 -7.96 -33.25 9.84
CA ASP A 140 -7.34 -34.54 9.55
C ASP A 140 -6.37 -34.96 10.68
N ARG A 141 -5.61 -34.00 11.23
CA ARG A 141 -4.71 -34.26 12.39
C ARG A 141 -5.49 -34.63 13.65
N LEU A 142 -6.66 -34.02 13.87
CA LEU A 142 -7.54 -34.36 14.99
C LEU A 142 -8.22 -35.73 14.79
N GLY A 143 -8.41 -36.16 13.54
CA GLY A 143 -9.03 -37.44 13.18
C GLY A 143 -8.12 -38.67 13.29
N GLY A 144 -6.81 -38.51 13.49
CA GLY A 144 -5.88 -39.62 13.74
C GLY A 144 -5.63 -40.56 12.55
N GLU A 145 -6.01 -40.18 11.32
CA GLU A 145 -5.83 -41.04 10.14
C GLU A 145 -4.35 -41.16 9.71
N GLU A 146 -3.91 -42.38 9.38
CA GLU A 146 -2.56 -42.64 8.88
C GLU A 146 -2.37 -42.03 7.47
N VAL A 147 -1.28 -41.27 7.31
CA VAL A 147 -1.01 -40.56 6.06
C VAL A 147 -0.54 -41.53 4.97
N SER A 148 -1.42 -41.84 4.03
CA SER A 148 -1.08 -42.67 2.86
C SER A 148 -0.02 -42.02 1.96
N VAL A 149 0.81 -42.85 1.31
CA VAL A 149 1.87 -42.41 0.39
C VAL A 149 1.31 -41.58 -0.77
N GLU A 150 0.10 -41.88 -1.24
CA GLU A 150 -0.56 -41.09 -2.28
C GLU A 150 -0.95 -39.69 -1.79
N GLN A 151 -1.42 -39.58 -0.54
CA GLN A 151 -1.75 -38.30 0.07
C GLN A 151 -0.50 -37.44 0.23
N PHE A 152 0.63 -38.05 0.59
CA PHE A 152 1.92 -37.36 0.66
C PHE A 152 2.36 -36.79 -0.69
N ARG A 153 2.25 -37.59 -1.76
CA ARG A 153 2.57 -37.15 -3.15
C ARG A 153 1.68 -35.99 -3.59
N LYS A 154 0.36 -36.09 -3.35
CA LYS A 154 -0.61 -35.02 -3.66
C LYS A 154 -0.28 -33.73 -2.89
N ARG A 155 0.06 -33.82 -1.61
CA ARG A 155 0.48 -32.65 -0.80
C ARG A 155 1.76 -32.00 -1.34
N ALA A 156 2.73 -32.79 -1.79
CA ALA A 156 3.96 -32.27 -2.36
C ALA A 156 3.71 -31.50 -3.68
N GLN A 157 2.86 -32.04 -4.56
CA GLN A 157 2.46 -31.38 -5.81
C GLN A 157 1.73 -30.05 -5.55
N LEU A 158 0.70 -30.06 -4.70
CA LEU A 158 -0.05 -28.84 -4.35
C LEU A 158 0.86 -27.76 -3.74
N LYS A 159 1.81 -28.15 -2.88
CA LYS A 159 2.77 -27.22 -2.29
C LYS A 159 3.71 -26.60 -3.34
N ALA A 160 4.08 -27.36 -4.38
CA ALA A 160 4.89 -26.86 -5.48
C ALA A 160 4.10 -25.89 -6.38
N GLU A 161 2.87 -26.24 -6.74
CA GLU A 161 1.95 -25.39 -7.52
C GLU A 161 1.63 -24.07 -6.79
N GLU A 162 1.36 -24.12 -5.48
CA GLU A 162 1.18 -22.93 -4.66
C GLU A 162 2.41 -22.02 -4.68
N ARG A 163 3.61 -22.61 -4.55
CA ARG A 163 4.86 -21.84 -4.60
C ARG A 163 5.07 -21.18 -5.95
N PHE A 164 4.74 -21.88 -7.03
CA PHE A 164 4.80 -21.34 -8.38
C PHE A 164 3.81 -20.18 -8.57
N ALA A 165 2.54 -20.37 -8.20
CA ALA A 165 1.51 -19.35 -8.30
C ALA A 165 1.85 -18.10 -7.49
N ILE A 166 2.38 -18.27 -6.28
CA ILE A 166 2.82 -17.17 -5.42
C ILE A 166 4.06 -16.51 -5.98
N GLY A 167 5.00 -17.26 -6.54
CA GLY A 167 6.17 -16.71 -7.22
C GLY A 167 5.77 -15.78 -8.36
N ALA A 168 4.90 -16.27 -9.26
CA ALA A 168 4.36 -15.49 -10.37
C ALA A 168 3.66 -14.20 -9.89
N LEU A 169 2.90 -14.28 -8.79
CA LEU A 169 2.26 -13.12 -8.19
C LEU A 169 3.21 -12.28 -7.33
N LYS A 170 4.40 -12.72 -6.91
CA LYS A 170 5.30 -11.94 -6.06
C LYS A 170 6.21 -11.01 -6.85
N TYR A 171 6.49 -11.29 -8.12
CA TYR A 171 7.32 -10.41 -8.95
C TYR A 171 6.67 -9.03 -9.04
N LYS A 172 7.27 -8.06 -8.33
CA LYS A 172 7.04 -6.63 -8.54
C LYS A 172 7.97 -6.24 -9.69
N ILE A 173 7.43 -5.66 -10.75
CA ILE A 173 8.26 -4.96 -11.74
C ILE A 173 8.96 -3.84 -10.96
N PRO A 174 10.30 -3.84 -10.85
CA PRO A 174 10.99 -2.82 -10.08
C PRO A 174 10.72 -1.45 -10.70
N ASP A 175 10.38 -0.48 -9.84
CA ASP A 175 10.25 0.90 -10.26
C ASP A 175 11.56 1.35 -10.91
N VAL A 176 11.48 2.10 -12.02
CA VAL A 176 12.66 2.66 -12.73
C VAL A 176 13.64 3.33 -11.76
N VAL A 177 13.12 4.01 -10.73
CA VAL A 177 13.91 4.64 -9.66
C VAL A 177 14.67 3.62 -8.81
N SER A 178 14.03 2.51 -8.43
CA SER A 178 14.66 1.42 -7.66
C SER A 178 15.68 0.64 -8.48
N TYR A 179 15.44 0.49 -9.79
CA TYR A 179 16.34 -0.18 -10.71
C TYR A 179 17.61 0.66 -10.92
N LEU A 180 17.45 1.97 -11.17
CA LEU A 180 18.57 2.91 -11.26
C LEU A 180 19.37 2.99 -9.96
N ALA A 181 18.71 3.03 -8.79
CA ALA A 181 19.40 3.07 -7.50
C ALA A 181 20.34 1.87 -7.28
N LYS A 182 19.90 0.64 -7.64
CA LYS A 182 20.72 -0.58 -7.51
C LYS A 182 21.94 -0.57 -8.44
N HIS A 183 21.81 0.00 -9.63
CA HIS A 183 22.91 0.10 -10.60
C HIS A 183 23.84 1.29 -10.34
N LEU A 184 23.35 2.33 -9.65
CA LEU A 184 24.16 3.47 -9.20
C LEU A 184 25.06 3.09 -8.00
N THR A 185 24.57 2.30 -7.04
CA THR A 185 25.38 1.82 -5.90
C THR A 185 26.50 0.88 -6.35
N TRP A 186 26.27 0.06 -7.37
CA TRP A 186 27.30 -0.82 -7.95
C TRP A 186 28.47 -0.03 -8.58
N LYS A 187 28.21 1.20 -9.04
CA LYS A 187 29.23 2.05 -9.67
C LYS A 187 30.11 2.78 -8.66
N THR A 188 29.68 2.86 -7.39
CA THR A 188 30.43 3.51 -6.30
C THR A 188 31.33 2.57 -5.52
N GLU A 189 31.18 1.25 -5.67
CA GLU A 189 32.00 0.22 -5.00
C GLU A 189 33.25 -0.21 -5.81
N LEU A 190 33.50 0.42 -6.97
CA LEU A 190 34.59 0.09 -7.90
C LEU A 190 35.74 1.12 -7.93
N LYS A 191 35.97 1.83 -6.83
CA LYS A 191 37.15 2.69 -6.62
C LYS A 191 37.76 2.40 -5.26
#